data_AF-A0A7K2Z8R0-F1
#
_entry.id   AF-A0A7K2Z8R0-F1
#
_cell.length_a   1.000
_cell.length_b   1.000
_cell.length_c   1.000
_cell.angle_alpha   90.00
_cell.angle_beta   90.00
_cell.angle_gamma   90.00
#
_symmetry.space_group_name_H-M   'P 1'
#
loop_
_entity.id
_entity.type
_entity.pdbx_description
1 polymer ?
#
loop_
_entity_poly.entity_id
_entity_poly.type
_entity_poly.pdbx_seq_one_letter_code
_entity_poly.pdbx_strand_id
1 'polypeptide(L)' 'MLHVIWGFAVAVMGILVAADYRGLAIKVYDLICRVTPGGPPDPRFTPNIVRFLWAILGVVGLCIGGIRLAEYLDH' A
#
# COMPACT_ATOMS: atom_id res chain seq x y z
N MET A 1 -0.58 -16.46 -12.70
CA MET A 1 -0.93 -15.08 -13.07
C MET A 1 -1.57 -14.29 -11.93
N LEU A 2 -2.47 -14.86 -11.13
CA LEU A 2 -3.17 -14.13 -10.05
C LEU A 2 -2.23 -13.42 -9.05
N HIS A 3 -1.16 -14.09 -8.61
CA HIS A 3 -0.15 -13.51 -7.71
C HIS A 3 0.63 -12.35 -8.33
N VAL A 4 0.90 -12.40 -9.64
CA VAL A 4 1.58 -11.33 -10.39
C VAL A 4 0.67 -10.10 -10.46
N ILE A 5 -0.59 -10.30 -10.87
CA ILE A 5 -1.59 -9.22 -10.95
C ILE A 5 -1.77 -8.54 -9.59
N TRP A 6 -1.90 -9.32 -8.52
CA TRP A 6 -2.02 -8.77 -7.17
C TRP A 6 -0.76 -8.05 -6.70
N GLY A 7 0.43 -8.60 -6.96
CA GLY A 7 1.70 -7.95 -6.61
C GLY A 7 1.81 -6.56 -7.26
N PHE A 8 1.54 -6.46 -8.55
CA PHE A 8 1.57 -5.19 -9.27
C PHE A 8 0.43 -4.25 -8.87
N ALA A 9 -0.78 -4.75 -8.60
CA ALA A 9 -1.89 -3.92 -8.13
C ALA A 9 -1.56 -3.28 -6.77
N VAL A 10 -1.00 -4.04 -5.83
CA VAL A 10 -0.53 -3.54 -4.54
C VAL A 10 0.63 -2.56 -4.72
N ALA A 11 1.56 -2.82 -5.64
CA ALA A 11 2.65 -1.92 -5.97
C ALA A 11 2.14 -0.54 -6.42
N VAL A 12 1.23 -0.53 -7.40
CA VAL A 12 0.65 0.71 -7.94
C VAL A 12 -0.12 1.46 -6.86
N MET A 13 -0.98 0.78 -6.10
CA MET A 13 -1.74 1.41 -5.02
C MET A 13 -0.83 1.94 -3.90
N GLY A 14 0.21 1.19 -3.54
CA GLY A 14 1.24 1.63 -2.60
C GLY A 14 1.94 2.91 -3.03
N ILE A 15 2.36 2.98 -4.28
CA ILE A 15 3.01 4.17 -4.84
C ILE A 15 2.05 5.36 -4.84
N LEU A 16 0.80 5.18 -5.27
CA LEU A 16 -0.19 6.27 -5.33
C LEU A 16 -0.49 6.86 -3.95
N VAL A 17 -0.62 6.01 -2.92
CA VAL A 17 -0.86 6.46 -1.54
C VAL A 17 0.40 7.08 -0.94
N ALA A 18 1.59 6.50 -1.16
CA ALA A 18 2.86 7.02 -0.66
C ALA A 18 3.19 8.41 -1.26
N ALA A 19 2.97 8.57 -2.57
CA ALA A 19 3.11 9.82 -3.29
C ALA A 19 2.00 10.84 -2.97
N ASP A 20 1.02 10.45 -2.15
CA ASP A 20 -0.14 11.25 -1.77
C ASP A 20 -0.91 11.82 -2.97
N TYR A 21 -1.06 11.01 -4.02
CA TYR A 21 -1.74 11.42 -5.23
C TYR A 21 -3.18 11.81 -4.91
N ARG A 22 -3.57 13.07 -5.16
CA ARG A 22 -4.92 13.61 -4.86
C ARG A 22 -5.34 13.45 -3.39
N GLY A 23 -4.41 13.54 -2.44
CA GLY A 23 -4.69 13.45 -1.00
C GLY A 23 -5.15 12.06 -0.56
N LEU A 24 -4.71 11.01 -1.27
CA LEU A 24 -5.07 9.63 -0.97
C LEU A 24 -4.62 9.21 0.43
N ALA A 25 -3.47 9.69 0.91
CA ALA A 25 -2.98 9.33 2.24
C ALA A 25 -3.93 9.83 3.34
N ILE A 26 -4.48 11.02 3.16
CA ILE A 26 -5.46 11.61 4.09
C ILE A 26 -6.76 10.79 4.06
N LYS A 27 -7.27 10.44 2.87
CA LYS A 27 -8.49 9.63 2.75
C LYS A 27 -8.35 8.26 3.38
N VAL A 28 -7.19 7.63 3.21
CA VAL A 28 -6.88 6.34 3.83
C VAL A 28 -6.76 6.50 5.34
N TYR A 29 -6.11 7.56 5.81
CA TYR A 29 -6.05 7.89 7.24
C TYR A 29 -7.45 8.09 7.85
N ASP A 30 -8.32 8.86 7.18
CA ASP A 30 -9.70 9.08 7.62
C ASP A 30 -10.51 7.77 7.66
N LEU A 31 -10.28 6.88 6.69
CA LEU A 31 -10.88 5.55 6.70
C LEU A 31 -10.41 4.75 7.92
N ILE A 32 -9.10 4.73 8.19
CA ILE A 32 -8.52 4.07 9.37
C ILE A 32 -9.16 4.62 10.65
N CYS A 33 -9.23 5.95 10.82
CA CYS A 33 -9.86 6.58 11.97
C CYS A 33 -11.33 6.17 12.16
N ARG A 34 -12.07 5.94 11.07
CA ARG A 34 -13.49 5.51 11.13
C ARG A 34 -13.66 4.05 11.50
N VAL A 35 -12.75 3.18 11.06
CA VAL A 35 -12.85 1.73 11.29
C VAL A 35 -12.10 1.27 12.54
N THR A 36 -11.27 2.12 13.13
CA THR A 36 -10.48 1.77 14.32
C THR A 36 -11.41 1.63 15.53
N PRO A 37 -11.57 0.43 16.10
CA PRO A 37 -12.39 0.22 17.28
C PRO A 37 -11.72 0.88 18.49
N GLY A 38 -12.49 1.63 19.27
CA GLY A 38 -11.97 2.35 20.45
C GLY A 38 -11.61 3.83 20.21
N GLY A 39 -11.84 4.35 19.00
CA GLY A 39 -11.64 5.76 18.68
C GLY A 39 -10.47 5.99 17.71
N PRO A 40 -10.10 7.26 17.45
CA PRO A 40 -8.99 7.58 16.57
C PRO A 40 -7.69 6.90 17.05
N PRO A 41 -6.82 6.48 16.12
CA PRO A 41 -5.49 5.98 16.45
C PRO A 41 -4.69 7.03 17.25
N ASP A 42 -3.62 6.58 17.93
CA ASP A 42 -2.71 7.41 18.74
C ASP A 42 -2.46 8.78 18.07
N PRO A 43 -2.46 9.91 18.81
CA PRO A 43 -2.18 11.24 18.25
C PRO A 43 -0.89 11.35 17.42
N ARG A 44 0.07 10.43 17.62
CA ARG A 44 1.31 10.33 16.84
C ARG A 44 1.10 9.66 15.48
N PHE A 45 0.02 8.90 15.30
CA PHE A 45 -0.37 8.31 14.03
C PHE A 45 -0.86 9.43 13.11
N THR A 46 -0.01 9.86 12.18
CA THR A 46 -0.30 10.92 11.23
C THR A 46 -0.43 10.34 9.81
N PRO A 47 -1.02 11.09 8.85
CA PRO A 47 -1.05 10.68 7.44
C PRO A 47 0.34 10.33 6.86
N ASN A 48 1.42 10.89 7.42
CA ASN A 48 2.78 10.53 7.00
C ASN A 48 3.15 9.09 7.33
N ILE A 49 2.65 8.53 8.44
CA ILE A 49 2.85 7.11 8.77
C ILE A 49 2.09 6.24 7.77
N VAL A 50 0.88 6.64 7.38
CA VAL A 50 0.12 5.96 6.32
C VAL A 50 0.93 5.94 5.01
N ARG A 51 1.49 7.07 4.59
CA ARG A 51 2.35 7.14 3.40
C ARG A 51 3.54 6.19 3.49
N PHE A 52 4.21 6.17 4.63
CA PHE A 52 5.35 5.30 4.87
C PHE A 52 4.98 3.81 4.79
N LEU A 53 3.89 3.41 5.44
CA LEU A 53 3.41 2.02 5.40
C LEU A 53 3.02 1.60 3.98
N TRP A 54 2.34 2.46 3.24
CA TRP A 54 1.99 2.16 1.84
C TRP A 54 3.20 2.18 0.91
N ALA A 55 4.25 2.95 1.20
CA ALA A 55 5.51 2.88 0.47
C ALA A 55 6.16 1.51 0.65
N ILE A 56 6.21 0.98 1.88
CA ILE A 56 6.71 -0.36 2.16
C ILE A 56 5.88 -1.40 1.41
N LEU A 57 4.55 -1.33 1.48
CA LEU A 57 3.66 -2.24 0.76
C LEU A 57 3.89 -2.17 -0.76
N GLY A 58 4.13 -0.97 -1.29
CA GLY A 58 4.41 -0.76 -2.69
C GLY A 58 5.67 -1.48 -3.16
N VAL A 59 6.77 -1.33 -2.40
CA VAL A 59 8.05 -2.00 -2.67
C VAL A 59 7.91 -3.52 -2.55
N VAL A 60 7.27 -4.01 -1.48
CA VAL A 60 7.06 -5.44 -1.27
C VAL A 60 6.21 -6.04 -2.39
N GLY A 61 5.12 -5.37 -2.79
CA GLY A 61 4.27 -5.79 -3.90
C GLY A 61 5.03 -5.88 -5.22
N LEU A 62 5.91 -4.90 -5.49
CA LEU A 62 6.76 -4.90 -6.68
C LEU A 62 7.75 -6.07 -6.67
N CYS A 63 8.40 -6.33 -5.52
CA CYS A 63 9.34 -7.46 -5.37
C CYS A 63 8.63 -8.81 -5.57
N ILE A 64 7.49 -9.02 -4.92
CA ILE A 64 6.73 -10.27 -5.05
C ILE A 64 6.22 -10.43 -6.49
N GLY A 65 5.66 -9.37 -7.08
CA GLY A 65 5.18 -9.38 -8.46
C GLY A 65 6.31 -9.71 -9.45
N GLY A 66 7.49 -9.12 -9.25
CA GLY A 66 8.68 -9.37 -10.06
C GLY A 66 9.21 -10.80 -9.94
N ILE A 67 9.34 -11.33 -8.71
CA ILE A 67 9.79 -12.71 -8.47
C ILE A 67 8.83 -13.70 -9.15
N ARG A 68 7.52 -13.52 -8.94
CA ARG A 68 6.51 -14.41 -9.54
C ARG A 68 6.46 -14.29 -11.06
N LEU A 69 6.68 -13.09 -11.61
CA LEU A 69 6.74 -12.90 -13.05
C LEU A 69 7.96 -13.62 -13.64
N ALA A 70 9.12 -13.54 -12.99
CA ALA A 70 10.32 -14.27 -13.41
C ALA A 70 10.07 -15.79 -13.42
N GLU A 71 9.49 -16.35 -12.36
CA GLU A 71 9.07 -17.77 -12.30
C GLU A 71 8.14 -18.15 -13.46
N TYR A 72 7.24 -17.24 -13.89
CA TYR A 72 6.32 -17.50 -15.01
C TYR A 72 6.99 -17.44 -16.39
N LEU A 73 8.10 -16.72 -16.55
CA LEU A 73 8.77 -16.54 -17.84
C LEU A 73 9.87 -17.59 -18.09
N ASP A 74 10.41 -18.19 -17.02
CA ASP A 74 11.38 -19.28 -17.09
C ASP A 74 10.73 -20.67 -17.34
N HIS A 75 9.40 -20.73 -17.42
CA HIS A 75 8.59 -21.92 -17.73
C HIS A 75 7.98 -21.84 -19.13
#